data_AF-A0A9C9DC06-F1
#
_entry.id   AF-A0A9C9DC06-F1
#
_cell.length_a   1.000
_cell.length_b   1.000
_cell.length_c   1.000
_cell.angle_alpha   90.00
_cell.angle_beta   90.00
_cell.angle_gamma   90.00
#
_symmetry.space_group_name_H-M   'P 1'
#
loop_
_entity.id
_entity.type
_entity.pdbx_description
1 polymer ?
#
loop_
_entity_poly.entity_id
_entity_poly.type
_entity_poly.pdbx_seq_one_letter_code
_entity_poly.pdbx_strand_id
1 'polypeptide(L)'
;SQGRGDPLACARQWAELGLPRATRWLASWVMDLIRLKSGGDPAAMTNADLRPQLQTLLDRLELRGLFTYLEQITETSRWAAGQLNAQLAMEDLMVSWRRVIR
;
A
#
# COMPACT_ATOMS: atom_id res chain seq x y z
N SER A 1 -15.46 10.02 16.71
CA SER A 1 -14.05 9.59 16.73
C SER A 1 -13.34 10.17 15.52
N GLN A 2 -12.75 11.35 15.69
CA GLN A 2 -12.07 12.10 14.65
C GLN A 2 -10.61 11.64 14.57
N GLY A 3 -10.09 11.38 13.36
CA GLY A 3 -8.70 10.95 13.16
C GLY A 3 -8.45 10.03 11.94
N ARG A 4 -9.49 9.59 11.21
CA ARG A 4 -9.31 8.95 9.90
C ARG A 4 -9.49 10.02 8.83
N GLY A 5 -8.38 10.45 8.21
CA GLY A 5 -8.43 11.29 7.02
C GLY A 5 -9.36 10.65 5.97
N ASP A 6 -10.09 11.48 5.23
CA ASP A 6 -10.97 11.01 4.17
C ASP A 6 -10.13 10.17 3.18
N PRO A 7 -10.42 8.86 3.01
CA PRO A 7 -9.65 8.00 2.12
C PRO A 7 -9.66 8.50 0.67
N LEU A 8 -10.68 9.27 0.27
CA LEU A 8 -10.74 9.91 -1.05
C LEU A 8 -9.80 11.12 -1.13
N ALA A 9 -9.69 11.90 -0.06
CA ALA A 9 -8.70 12.98 0.02
C ALA A 9 -7.27 12.43 0.00
N CYS A 10 -7.01 11.32 0.70
CA CYS A 10 -5.74 10.61 0.64
C CYS A 10 -5.46 10.11 -0.78
N ALA A 11 -6.43 9.45 -1.42
CA ALA A 11 -6.29 8.99 -2.80
C ALA A 11 -5.94 10.14 -3.77
N ARG A 12 -6.53 11.32 -3.58
CA ARG A 12 -6.23 12.50 -4.39
C ARG A 12 -4.79 12.96 -4.25
N GLN A 13 -4.29 13.11 -3.02
CA GLN A 13 -2.91 13.50 -2.78
C GLN A 13 -1.92 12.50 -3.39
N TRP A 14 -2.24 11.21 -3.35
CA TRP A 14 -1.42 10.17 -3.93
C TRP A 14 -1.49 10.14 -5.47
N ALA A 15 -2.65 10.45 -6.05
CA ALA A 15 -2.80 10.56 -7.50
C ALA A 15 -1.94 11.69 -8.08
N GLU A 16 -1.80 12.82 -7.35
CA GLU A 16 -0.93 13.95 -7.74
C GLU A 16 0.57 13.58 -7.78
N LEU A 17 1.01 12.55 -7.05
CA LEU A 17 2.39 12.03 -7.12
C LEU A 17 2.67 11.29 -8.44
N GLY A 18 1.63 10.93 -9.19
CA GLY A 18 1.68 10.08 -10.36
C GLY A 18 1.70 8.60 -10.03
N LEU A 19 0.90 7.81 -10.77
CA LEU A 19 0.73 6.38 -10.54
C LEU A 19 2.05 5.60 -10.44
N PRO A 20 3.06 5.78 -11.33
CA PRO A 20 4.28 4.99 -11.26
C PRO A 20 5.06 5.18 -9.94
N ARG A 21 5.01 6.39 -9.36
CA ARG A 21 5.66 6.68 -8.09
C ARG A 21 4.83 6.15 -6.92
N ALA A 22 3.53 6.44 -6.93
CA ALA A 22 2.59 5.98 -5.92
C ALA A 22 2.60 4.45 -5.75
N THR A 23 2.46 3.70 -6.86
CA THR A 23 2.44 2.24 -6.82
C THR A 23 3.78 1.65 -6.38
N ARG A 24 4.91 2.26 -6.75
CA ARG A 24 6.23 1.82 -6.31
C ARG A 24 6.41 1.94 -4.80
N TRP A 25 5.97 3.06 -4.23
CA TRP A 25 6.03 3.28 -2.78
C TRP A 25 5.09 2.35 -2.02
N LEU A 26 3.85 2.18 -2.49
CA LEU A 26 2.92 1.22 -1.89
C LEU A 26 3.46 -0.21 -1.95
N ALA A 27 4.02 -0.63 -3.09
CA ALA A 27 4.61 -1.94 -3.23
C ALA A 27 5.77 -2.16 -2.26
N SER A 28 6.66 -1.17 -2.06
CA SER A 28 7.78 -1.31 -1.12
C SER A 28 7.29 -1.47 0.32
N TRP A 29 6.28 -0.71 0.73
CA TRP A 29 5.70 -0.83 2.08
C TRP A 29 4.99 -2.17 2.29
N VAL A 30 4.24 -2.63 1.29
CA VAL A 30 3.54 -3.93 1.36
C VAL A 30 4.53 -5.10 1.38
N MET A 31 5.63 -5.03 0.61
CA MET A 31 6.69 -6.03 0.67
C MET A 31 7.36 -6.08 2.06
N ASP A 32 7.61 -4.94 2.68
CA ASP A 32 8.15 -4.88 4.04
C ASP A 32 7.17 -5.46 5.08
N LEU A 33 5.86 -5.20 4.94
CA LEU A 33 4.83 -5.81 5.78
C LEU A 33 4.76 -7.33 5.61
N ILE A 34 4.83 -7.83 4.37
CA ILE A 34 4.88 -9.27 4.06
C ILE A 34 6.10 -9.90 4.72
N ARG A 35 7.27 -9.26 4.60
CA ARG A 35 8.52 -9.74 5.20
C ARG A 35 8.41 -9.83 6.72
N LEU A 36 7.93 -8.77 7.36
CA LEU A 36 7.72 -8.73 8.81
C LEU A 36 6.70 -9.79 9.28
N LYS A 37 5.56 -9.90 8.60
CA LYS A 37 4.50 -10.87 8.95
C LYS A 37 4.94 -12.32 8.74
N SER A 38 5.87 -12.56 7.81
CA SER A 38 6.45 -13.89 7.54
C SER A 38 7.61 -14.25 8.48
N GLY A 39 7.95 -13.39 9.46
CA GLY A 39 9.08 -13.61 10.36
C GLY A 39 10.45 -13.45 9.71
N GLY A 40 10.53 -12.74 8.57
CA GLY A 40 11.79 -12.46 7.88
C GLY A 40 12.66 -11.46 8.65
N ASP A 41 13.95 -11.42 8.30
CA ASP A 41 14.92 -10.51 8.92
C ASP A 41 14.52 -9.03 8.71
N PRO A 42 14.27 -8.27 9.79
CA PRO A 42 13.99 -6.84 9.71
C PRO A 42 15.14 -6.02 9.10
N ALA A 43 16.38 -6.51 9.09
CA ALA A 43 17.50 -5.83 8.44
C ALA A 43 17.36 -5.80 6.91
N ALA A 44 16.52 -6.66 6.33
CA ALA A 44 16.24 -6.70 4.89
C ALA A 44 15.04 -5.83 4.47
N MET A 45 14.53 -4.97 5.36
CA MET A 45 13.49 -4.00 5.03
C MET A 45 14.01 -2.88 4.13
N THR A 46 13.20 -2.46 3.16
CA THR A 46 13.53 -1.33 2.28
C THR A 46 13.29 0.01 2.97
N ASN A 47 12.26 0.10 3.82
CA ASN A 47 11.83 1.32 4.49
C ASN A 47 12.02 1.16 6.02
N ALA A 48 13.27 0.97 6.44
CA ALA A 48 13.62 0.69 7.83
C ALA A 48 13.22 1.83 8.79
N ASP A 49 13.17 3.08 8.30
CA ASP A 49 12.70 4.26 9.01
C ASP A 49 11.21 4.19 9.38
N LEU A 50 10.41 3.44 8.61
CA LEU A 50 8.98 3.22 8.84
C LEU A 50 8.68 1.98 9.67
N ARG A 51 9.71 1.23 10.10
CA ARG A 51 9.53 -0.05 10.82
C ARG A 51 8.61 0.06 12.04
N PRO A 52 8.77 1.04 12.95
CA PRO A 52 7.89 1.14 14.12
C PRO A 52 6.41 1.27 13.72
N GLN A 53 6.12 2.07 12.69
CA GLN A 53 4.77 2.31 12.19
C GLN A 53 4.20 1.05 11.53
N LEU A 54 5.00 0.38 10.67
CA LEU A 54 4.58 -0.86 10.00
C LEU A 54 4.30 -1.98 11.00
N GLN A 55 5.09 -2.08 12.08
CA GLN A 55 4.88 -3.08 13.13
C GLN A 55 3.53 -2.93 13.83
N THR A 56 3.05 -1.70 14.07
CA THR A 56 1.75 -1.46 14.71
C THR A 56 0.55 -1.98 13.89
N LEU A 57 0.75 -2.22 12.60
CA LEU A 57 -0.30 -2.73 11.71
C LEU A 57 -0.36 -4.26 11.68
N LEU A 58 0.73 -4.96 12.05
CA LEU A 58 0.89 -6.39 11.77
C LEU A 58 -0.21 -7.25 12.40
N ASP A 59 -0.67 -6.90 13.60
CA ASP A 59 -1.70 -7.67 14.33
C ASP A 59 -3.06 -7.67 13.61
N ARG A 60 -3.31 -6.67 12.76
CA ARG A 60 -4.57 -6.48 12.04
C ARG A 60 -4.52 -6.94 10.58
N LEU A 61 -3.37 -7.44 10.15
CA LEU A 61 -3.08 -7.78 8.77
C LEU A 61 -3.00 -9.30 8.59
N GLU A 62 -3.75 -9.81 7.62
CA GLU A 62 -3.65 -11.18 7.16
C GLU A 62 -2.62 -11.29 6.03
N LEU A 63 -1.69 -12.25 6.14
CA LEU A 63 -0.59 -12.41 5.18
C LEU A 63 -1.11 -12.63 3.74
N ARG A 64 -2.16 -13.44 3.58
CA ARG A 64 -2.80 -13.66 2.28
C ARG A 64 -3.37 -12.36 1.69
N GLY A 65 -3.97 -11.51 2.52
CA GLY A 65 -4.51 -10.22 2.10
C GLY A 65 -3.42 -9.27 1.59
N LEU A 66 -2.24 -9.29 2.22
CA LEU A 66 -1.08 -8.52 1.77
C LEU A 66 -0.58 -8.96 0.38
N PHE A 67 -0.51 -10.26 0.12
CA PHE A 67 -0.13 -10.77 -1.20
C PHE A 67 -1.15 -10.39 -2.28
N THR A 68 -2.45 -10.56 -2.02
CA THR A 68 -3.50 -10.14 -2.97
C THR A 68 -3.44 -8.64 -3.26
N TYR A 69 -3.14 -7.82 -2.24
CA TYR A 69 -3.00 -6.39 -2.45
C TYR A 69 -1.74 -6.02 -3.24
N LEU A 70 -0.63 -6.71 -3.02
CA LEU A 70 0.60 -6.54 -3.80
C LEU A 70 0.40 -6.88 -5.29
N GLU A 71 -0.36 -7.93 -5.58
CA GLU A 71 -0.75 -8.30 -6.96
C GLU A 71 -1.53 -7.16 -7.62
N GLN A 72 -2.52 -6.58 -6.94
CA GLN A 72 -3.31 -5.46 -7.46
C GLN A 72 -2.48 -4.18 -7.69
N ILE A 73 -1.54 -3.86 -6.78
CA ILE A 73 -0.61 -2.74 -6.98
C ILE A 73 0.25 -2.99 -8.22
N THR A 74 0.75 -4.21 -8.38
CA THR A 74 1.61 -4.58 -9.51
C THR A 74 0.85 -4.48 -10.82
N GLU A 75 -0.39 -4.96 -10.87
CA GLU A 75 -1.26 -4.81 -12.04
C GLU A 75 -1.53 -3.34 -12.37
N THR A 76 -1.89 -2.53 -11.38
CA THR A 76 -2.10 -1.08 -11.55
C THR A 76 -0.85 -0.39 -12.09
N SER A 77 0.34 -0.79 -11.61
CA SER A 77 1.62 -0.24 -12.04
C SER A 77 1.95 -0.55 -13.51
N ARG A 78 1.53 -1.71 -14.04
CA ARG A 78 1.74 -2.07 -15.45
C ARG A 78 1.00 -1.14 -16.40
N TRP A 79 -0.18 -0.69 -15.98
CA TRP A 79 -1.01 0.24 -16.75
C TRP A 79 -0.71 1.71 -16.46
N ALA A 80 0.17 2.00 -15.49
CA ALA A 80 0.50 3.36 -15.06
C ALA A 80 1.24 4.18 -16.13
N ALA A 81 1.85 3.55 -17.13
CA ALA A 81 2.45 4.22 -18.29
C ALA A 81 1.43 4.58 -19.39
N GLY A 82 0.18 4.11 -19.28
CA GLY A 82 -0.91 4.38 -20.21
C GLY A 82 -1.83 5.52 -19.77
N GLN A 83 -3.03 5.59 -20.35
CA GLN A 83 -4.05 6.63 -20.06
C GLN A 83 -4.91 6.32 -18.82
N LEU A 84 -4.40 5.54 -17.87
CA LEU A 84 -5.18 5.18 -16.69
C LEU A 84 -5.49 6.43 -15.86
N ASN A 85 -6.75 6.59 -15.43
CA ASN A 85 -7.12 7.70 -14.57
C ASN A 85 -6.47 7.53 -13.18
N ALA A 86 -5.46 8.34 -12.89
CA ALA A 86 -4.68 8.26 -11.67
C ALA A 86 -5.51 8.39 -10.39
N GLN A 87 -6.53 9.25 -10.40
CA GLN A 87 -7.43 9.43 -9.26
C GLN A 87 -8.18 8.13 -8.97
N LEU A 88 -8.83 7.59 -10.00
CA LEU A 88 -9.72 6.43 -9.87
C LEU A 88 -8.93 5.17 -9.49
N ALA A 89 -7.77 4.97 -10.11
CA ALA A 89 -6.85 3.88 -9.76
C ALA A 89 -6.35 3.98 -8.32
N MET A 90 -6.07 5.20 -7.82
CA MET A 90 -5.66 5.38 -6.43
C MET A 90 -6.81 5.17 -5.45
N GLU A 91 -8.02 5.61 -5.79
CA GLU A 91 -9.22 5.33 -4.99
C GLU A 91 -9.46 3.82 -4.85
N ASP A 92 -9.34 3.06 -5.95
CA ASP A 92 -9.48 1.61 -5.95
C ASP A 92 -8.44 0.92 -5.06
N LEU A 93 -7.18 1.35 -5.13
CA LEU A 93 -6.10 0.84 -4.27
C LEU A 93 -6.38 1.16 -2.78
N MET A 94 -6.81 2.37 -2.46
CA MET A 94 -7.13 2.75 -1.07
C MET A 94 -8.34 1.98 -0.53
N VAL A 95 -9.37 1.74 -1.35
CA VAL A 95 -10.51 0.89 -0.98
C VAL A 95 -10.07 -0.55 -0.75
N SER A 96 -9.19 -1.08 -1.60
CA SER A 96 -8.65 -2.43 -1.45
C SER A 96 -7.84 -2.58 -0.16
N TRP A 97 -6.99 -1.60 0.18
CA TRP A 97 -6.25 -1.58 1.43
C TRP A 97 -7.15 -1.66 2.67
N ARG A 98 -8.30 -0.99 2.66
CA ARG A 98 -9.29 -1.09 3.75
C ARG A 98 -9.86 -2.49 3.93
N ARG A 99 -9.81 -3.35 2.91
CA ARG A 99 -10.22 -4.76 3.00
C ARG A 99 -9.13 -5.63 3.64
N VAL A 100 -7.88 -5.20 3.53
CA VAL A 100 -6.70 -5.88 4.08
C VAL A 100 -6.54 -5.57 5.57
N ILE A 101 -6.73 -4.30 5.97
CA ILE A 101 -6.81 -3.92 7.39
C ILE A 101 -8.27 -4.06 7.85
N ARG A 102 -8.68 -5.26 8.27
CA ARG A 102 -9.93 -5.41 9.05
C ARG A 102 -9.60 -5.23 10.52
#